data_AF-A0A644Y497-F1
#
_entry.id   AF-A0A644Y497-F1
#
_cell.length_a   1.000
_cell.length_b   1.000
_cell.length_c   1.000
_cell.angle_alpha   90.00
_cell.angle_beta   90.00
_cell.angle_gamma   90.00
#
_symmetry.space_group_name_H-M   'P 1'
#
loop_
_entity.id
_entity.type
_entity.pdbx_description
1 polymer ?
#
loop_
_entity_poly.entity_id
_entity_poly.type
_entity_poly.pdbx_seq_one_letter_code
_entity_poly.pdbx_strand_id
1 'polypeptide(L)'
;MLIDLNEAWKEATKGASELYTGCIIVNTEFAENNKEFVAEFLKQYEESVNWVLENQKDASVLVEKNGIMPSAAIVEKAIPYCGITYRSVSAEKEKLSSFYGILFESNPASVGGSMPDEKFYFAE
;
A
#
# COMPACT_ATOMS: atom_id res chain seq x y z
N MET A 1 -22.84 2.63 13.62
CA MET A 1 -22.64 1.93 12.34
C MET A 1 -21.18 2.11 11.98
N LEU A 2 -20.43 1.02 11.82
CA LEU A 2 -19.06 1.06 11.30
C LEU A 2 -19.16 1.03 9.76
N ILE A 3 -18.39 1.89 9.10
CA ILE A 3 -18.34 1.97 7.62
C ILE A 3 -16.93 1.59 7.20
N ASP A 4 -16.82 0.65 6.27
CA ASP A 4 -15.56 0.38 5.58
C ASP A 4 -15.40 1.41 4.45
N LEU A 5 -14.38 2.27 4.58
CA LEU A 5 -14.13 3.32 3.60
C LEU A 5 -13.59 2.76 2.27
N ASN A 6 -12.99 1.58 2.25
CA ASN A 6 -12.57 0.94 1.00
C ASN A 6 -13.78 0.53 0.18
N GLU A 7 -14.78 -0.10 0.82
CA GLU A 7 -16.03 -0.49 0.16
C GLU A 7 -16.84 0.74 -0.26
N ALA A 8 -16.96 1.74 0.61
CA ALA A 8 -17.66 2.99 0.28
C ALA A 8 -17.00 3.72 -0.90
N TRP A 9 -15.66 3.76 -0.96
CA TRP A 9 -14.93 4.34 -2.09
C TRP A 9 -15.16 3.55 -3.37
N LYS A 10 -15.03 2.23 -3.32
CA LYS A 10 -15.24 1.35 -4.46
C LYS A 10 -16.65 1.48 -5.04
N GLU A 11 -17.67 1.57 -4.18
CA GLU A 11 -19.05 1.82 -4.58
C GLU A 11 -19.20 3.19 -5.25
N ALA A 12 -18.69 4.26 -4.62
CA ALA A 12 -18.79 5.62 -5.14
C ALA A 12 -18.13 5.79 -6.52
N THR A 13 -17.04 5.05 -6.76
CA THR A 13 -16.27 5.09 -8.01
C THR A 13 -16.70 4.01 -9.00
N LYS A 14 -17.71 3.19 -8.67
CA LYS A 14 -18.16 2.04 -9.48
C LYS A 14 -17.01 1.09 -9.85
N GLY A 15 -16.04 0.93 -8.95
CA GLY A 15 -14.86 0.10 -9.13
C GLY A 15 -13.78 0.69 -10.04
N ALA A 16 -13.92 1.92 -10.53
CA ALA A 16 -12.90 2.57 -11.37
C ALA A 16 -11.63 2.98 -10.59
N SER A 17 -11.72 3.02 -9.26
CA SER A 17 -10.64 3.39 -8.35
C SER A 17 -10.76 2.63 -7.04
N GLU A 18 -9.67 2.61 -6.28
CA GLU A 18 -9.60 2.09 -4.92
C GLU A 18 -9.02 3.16 -3.98
N LEU A 19 -9.25 2.98 -2.69
CA LEU A 19 -8.72 3.88 -1.67
C LEU A 19 -7.29 3.46 -1.30
N TYR A 20 -6.29 4.22 -1.74
CA TYR A 20 -4.89 3.96 -1.42
C TYR A 20 -4.46 4.83 -0.23
N THR A 21 -3.95 4.19 0.83
CA THR A 21 -3.55 4.85 2.09
C THR A 21 -2.08 4.67 2.44
N GLY A 22 -1.33 3.90 1.63
CA GLY A 22 0.10 3.67 1.80
C GLY A 22 0.78 3.32 0.49
N CYS A 23 2.09 3.58 0.40
CA CYS A 23 2.92 3.25 -0.75
C CYS A 23 4.38 3.04 -0.33
N ILE A 24 5.15 2.40 -1.21
CA ILE A 24 6.61 2.35 -1.13
C ILE A 24 7.13 3.42 -2.08
N ILE A 25 8.07 4.24 -1.61
CA ILE A 25 8.73 5.27 -2.41
C ILE A 25 10.22 4.97 -2.43
N VAL A 26 10.81 5.00 -3.61
CA VAL A 26 12.25 4.87 -3.81
C VAL A 26 12.77 6.07 -4.60
N ASN A 27 13.95 6.56 -4.24
CA ASN A 27 14.61 7.61 -5.01
C ASN A 27 15.00 7.07 -6.40
N THR A 28 14.76 7.86 -7.45
CA THR A 28 15.01 7.46 -8.84
C THR A 28 16.46 7.05 -9.09
N GLU A 29 17.43 7.88 -8.69
CA GLU A 29 18.86 7.60 -8.88
C GLU A 29 19.28 6.33 -8.12
N PHE A 30 18.74 6.11 -6.93
CA PHE A 30 19.00 4.89 -6.18
C PHE A 30 18.45 3.66 -6.92
N ALA A 31 17.20 3.71 -7.40
CA ALA A 31 16.58 2.59 -8.09
C ALA A 31 17.30 2.24 -9.40
N GLU A 32 17.69 3.26 -10.18
CA GLU A 32 18.42 3.07 -11.44
C GLU A 32 19.81 2.45 -11.23
N ASN A 33 20.49 2.83 -10.16
CA ASN A 33 21.84 2.35 -9.84
C ASN A 33 21.85 1.04 -9.02
N ASN A 34 20.72 0.61 -8.44
CA ASN A 34 20.65 -0.55 -7.54
C ASN A 34 19.50 -1.50 -7.91
N LYS A 35 19.32 -1.78 -9.21
CA LYS A 35 18.18 -2.55 -9.73
C LYS A 35 17.99 -3.92 -9.06
N GLU A 36 19.06 -4.70 -8.92
CA GLU A 36 19.01 -6.02 -8.29
C GLU A 36 18.59 -5.93 -6.82
N PHE A 37 19.09 -4.93 -6.10
CA PHE A 37 18.71 -4.69 -4.71
C PHE A 37 17.23 -4.32 -4.59
N VAL A 38 16.73 -3.43 -5.44
CA VAL A 38 15.31 -3.02 -5.41
C VAL A 38 14.40 -4.20 -5.77
N ALA A 39 14.76 -4.98 -6.79
CA ALA A 39 14.00 -6.18 -7.17
C ALA A 39 13.94 -7.20 -6.04
N GLU A 40 15.07 -7.49 -5.39
CA GLU A 40 15.12 -8.41 -4.26
C GLU A 40 14.37 -7.86 -3.04
N PHE A 41 14.46 -6.55 -2.77
CA PHE A 41 13.70 -5.91 -1.70
C PHE A 41 12.19 -6.07 -1.92
N LEU A 42 11.69 -5.78 -3.12
CA LEU A 42 10.25 -5.88 -3.43
C LEU A 42 9.75 -7.32 -3.30
N LYS A 43 10.54 -8.29 -3.78
CA LYS A 43 10.26 -9.72 -3.61
C LYS A 43 10.19 -10.11 -2.13
N GLN A 44 11.20 -9.76 -1.33
CA GLN A 44 11.20 -10.07 0.10
C GLN A 44 10.09 -9.32 0.86
N TYR A 45 9.73 -8.12 0.43
CA TYR A 45 8.64 -7.36 1.02
C TYR A 45 7.29 -8.04 0.78
N GLU A 46 7.04 -8.52 -0.45
CA GLU A 46 5.86 -9.33 -0.76
C GLU A 46 5.82 -10.63 0.06
N GLU A 47 6.95 -11.35 0.12
CA GLU A 47 7.08 -12.56 0.96
C GLU A 47 6.79 -12.25 2.44
N SER A 48 7.27 -11.11 2.97
CA SER A 48 7.02 -10.68 4.34
C SER A 48 5.55 -10.36 4.59
N VAL A 49 4.89 -9.65 3.67
CA VAL A 49 3.46 -9.34 3.74
C VAL A 49 2.64 -10.64 3.76
N ASN A 50 2.93 -11.56 2.84
CA ASN A 50 2.23 -12.84 2.77
C ASN A 50 2.45 -13.67 4.02
N TRP A 51 3.69 -13.70 4.54
CA TRP A 51 4.01 -14.39 5.78
C TRP A 51 3.18 -13.85 6.97
N VAL A 52 2.99 -12.54 7.10
CA VAL A 52 2.15 -11.96 8.17
C VAL A 52 0.69 -12.39 8.03
N LEU A 53 0.15 -12.41 6.81
CA LEU A 53 -1.24 -12.79 6.54
C LEU A 53 -1.50 -14.28 6.83
N GLU A 54 -0.52 -15.14 6.53
CA GLU A 54 -0.58 -16.58 6.76
C GLU A 54 -0.26 -17.00 8.21
N ASN A 55 0.55 -16.20 8.92
CA ASN A 55 1.09 -16.54 10.24
C ASN A 55 0.74 -15.48 11.30
N GLN A 56 -0.51 -15.02 11.32
CA GLN A 56 -0.96 -13.86 12.12
C GLN A 56 -0.61 -13.96 13.62
N LYS A 57 -0.68 -15.17 14.20
CA LYS A 57 -0.32 -15.41 15.59
C LYS A 57 1.19 -15.24 15.85
N ASP A 58 2.03 -15.75 14.96
CA ASP A 58 3.48 -15.63 15.12
C ASP A 58 3.91 -14.18 14.84
N ALA A 59 3.31 -13.54 13.85
CA ALA A 59 3.48 -12.12 13.58
C ALA A 59 3.10 -11.26 14.78
N SER A 60 1.99 -11.56 15.47
CA SER A 60 1.54 -10.78 16.63
C SER A 60 2.50 -10.85 17.81
N VAL A 61 3.11 -12.02 18.05
CA VAL A 61 4.17 -12.20 19.06
C VAL A 61 5.40 -11.37 18.72
N LEU A 62 5.80 -11.31 17.44
CA LEU A 62 6.93 -10.49 17.00
C LEU A 62 6.64 -9.00 17.20
N VAL A 63 5.42 -8.54 16.90
CA VAL A 63 5.02 -7.14 17.10
C VAL A 63 5.11 -6.73 18.58
N GLU A 64 4.65 -7.58 19.50
CA GLU A 64 4.75 -7.33 20.94
C GLU A 64 6.20 -7.38 21.42
N LYS A 65 6.95 -8.41 21.03
CA LYS A 65 8.36 -8.57 21.42
C LYS A 65 9.23 -7.37 21.01
N ASN A 66 8.95 -6.77 19.85
CA ASN A 66 9.67 -5.60 19.36
C ASN A 66 9.10 -4.26 19.86
N GLY A 67 8.08 -4.29 20.73
CA GLY A 67 7.51 -3.09 21.36
C GLY A 67 6.71 -2.20 20.42
N ILE A 68 6.28 -2.71 19.25
CA ILE A 68 5.47 -1.95 18.29
C ILE A 68 4.05 -1.75 18.83
N MET A 69 3.47 -2.80 19.43
CA MET A 69 2.19 -2.76 20.12
C MET A 69 2.26 -3.61 21.40
N PRO A 70 1.56 -3.23 22.49
CA PRO A 70 1.76 -3.84 23.80
C PRO A 70 1.09 -5.22 24.00
N SER A 71 0.38 -5.77 23.00
CA SER A 71 -0.35 -7.03 23.17
C SER A 71 -0.48 -7.80 21.86
N ALA A 72 0.15 -8.97 21.80
CA ALA A 72 0.03 -9.92 20.70
C ALA A 72 -1.44 -10.34 20.48
N ALA A 73 -2.21 -10.54 21.55
CA ALA A 73 -3.61 -10.92 21.45
C ALA A 73 -4.49 -9.84 20.78
N ILE A 74 -4.17 -8.55 20.96
CA ILE A 74 -4.85 -7.45 20.27
C ILE A 74 -4.39 -7.39 18.81
N VAL A 75 -3.09 -7.51 18.57
CA VAL A 75 -2.50 -7.47 17.23
C VAL A 75 -3.04 -8.58 16.34
N GLU A 76 -3.08 -9.82 16.83
CA GLU A 76 -3.62 -10.98 16.08
C GLU A 76 -5.06 -10.72 15.62
N LYS A 77 -5.90 -10.14 16.49
CA LYS A 77 -7.27 -9.76 16.13
C LYS A 77 -7.35 -8.58 15.17
N ALA A 78 -6.36 -7.70 15.18
CA ALA A 78 -6.34 -6.50 14.37
C ALA A 78 -5.84 -6.74 12.93
N ILE A 79 -4.90 -7.69 12.74
CA ILE A 79 -4.27 -7.98 11.44
C ILE A 79 -5.29 -8.09 10.28
N PRO A 80 -6.41 -8.83 10.39
CA PRO A 80 -7.40 -8.93 9.33
C PRO A 80 -8.02 -7.58 8.90
N TYR A 81 -7.97 -6.57 9.77
CA TYR A 81 -8.56 -5.25 9.56
C TYR A 81 -7.52 -4.16 9.26
N CYS A 82 -6.22 -4.51 9.26
CA CYS A 82 -5.14 -3.56 9.00
C CYS A 82 -4.93 -3.26 7.51
N GLY A 83 -5.64 -3.95 6.60
CA GLY A 83 -5.48 -3.76 5.16
C GLY A 83 -4.07 -4.11 4.66
N ILE A 84 -3.38 -5.05 5.33
CA ILE A 84 -2.03 -5.47 4.97
C ILE A 84 -2.10 -6.17 3.61
N THR A 85 -1.46 -5.57 2.61
CA THR A 85 -1.42 -6.07 1.23
C THR A 85 -0.15 -5.59 0.53
N TYR A 86 0.27 -6.33 -0.47
CA TYR A 86 1.29 -5.91 -1.43
C TYR A 86 0.66 -5.93 -2.82
N ARG A 87 0.81 -4.82 -3.56
CA ARG A 87 0.29 -4.68 -4.91
C ARG A 87 1.32 -3.96 -5.77
N SER A 88 1.74 -4.60 -6.85
CA SER A 88 2.70 -4.00 -7.78
C SER A 88 2.09 -2.82 -8.52
N VAL A 89 2.94 -1.87 -8.88
CA VAL A 89 2.53 -0.70 -9.68
C VAL A 89 1.96 -1.14 -11.03
N SER A 90 2.54 -2.17 -11.64
CA SER A 90 2.09 -2.72 -12.93
C SER A 90 0.64 -3.22 -12.89
N ALA A 91 0.19 -3.78 -11.76
CA ALA A 91 -1.18 -4.26 -11.59
C ALA A 91 -2.19 -3.13 -11.28
N GLU A 92 -1.73 -2.05 -10.65
CA GLU A 92 -2.61 -1.02 -10.07
C GLU A 92 -2.59 0.32 -10.81
N LYS A 93 -1.73 0.48 -11.82
CA LYS A 93 -1.47 1.78 -12.47
C LYS A 93 -2.73 2.51 -12.97
N GLU A 94 -3.66 1.79 -13.57
CA GLU A 94 -4.91 2.39 -14.08
C GLU A 94 -5.78 2.92 -12.92
N LYS A 95 -5.98 2.12 -11.87
CA LYS A 95 -6.76 2.51 -10.69
C LYS A 95 -6.09 3.62 -9.88
N LEU A 96 -4.76 3.61 -9.79
CA LEU A 96 -3.97 4.69 -9.19
C LEU A 96 -4.12 5.99 -9.97
N SER A 97 -4.09 5.92 -11.31
CA SER A 97 -4.31 7.10 -12.16
C SER A 97 -5.72 7.67 -11.95
N SER A 98 -6.75 6.81 -11.87
CA SER A 98 -8.11 7.22 -11.50
C SER A 98 -8.18 7.84 -10.10
N PHE A 99 -7.50 7.25 -9.11
CA PHE A 99 -7.44 7.75 -7.74
C PHE A 99 -6.87 9.17 -7.69
N TYR A 100 -5.70 9.40 -8.30
CA TYR A 100 -5.09 10.73 -8.36
C TYR A 100 -5.93 11.71 -9.19
N GLY A 101 -6.63 11.26 -10.23
CA GLY A 101 -7.56 12.07 -11.00
C GLY A 101 -8.70 12.62 -10.14
N ILE A 102 -9.34 11.76 -9.35
CA ILE A 102 -10.40 12.16 -8.41
C ILE A 102 -9.88 13.18 -7.39
N LEU A 103 -8.68 12.95 -6.82
CA LEU A 103 -8.06 13.88 -5.88
C LEU A 103 -7.74 15.23 -6.54
N PHE A 104 -7.22 15.21 -7.76
CA PHE A 104 -6.89 16.39 -8.54
C PHE A 104 -8.14 17.22 -8.90
N GLU A 105 -9.21 16.57 -9.36
CA GLU A 105 -10.50 17.22 -9.65
C GLU A 105 -11.11 17.85 -8.39
N SER A 106 -10.96 17.21 -7.24
CA SER A 106 -11.43 17.74 -5.95
C SER A 106 -10.60 18.92 -5.45
N ASN A 107 -9.27 18.77 -5.48
CA ASN A 107 -8.32 19.81 -5.06
C ASN A 107 -6.94 19.53 -5.69
N PRO A 108 -6.49 20.30 -6.69
CA PRO A 108 -5.19 20.09 -7.34
C PRO A 108 -4.00 20.05 -6.38
N ALA A 109 -4.06 20.79 -5.27
CA ALA A 109 -2.97 20.82 -4.29
C ALA A 109 -2.77 19.47 -3.57
N SER A 110 -3.78 18.59 -3.56
CA SER A 110 -3.70 17.26 -2.93
C SER A 110 -2.71 16.31 -3.63
N VAL A 111 -2.42 16.55 -4.91
CA VAL A 111 -1.46 15.77 -5.71
C VAL A 111 -0.24 16.60 -6.14
N GLY A 112 -0.01 17.76 -5.52
CA GLY A 112 1.13 18.62 -5.83
C GLY A 112 0.90 19.62 -6.98
N GLY A 113 -0.35 19.82 -7.41
CA GLY A 113 -0.73 20.84 -8.40
C GLY A 113 -0.82 20.35 -9.85
N SER A 114 -0.38 19.12 -10.14
CA SER A 114 -0.49 18.48 -11.44
C SER A 114 -0.66 16.97 -11.30
N MET A 115 -1.24 16.33 -12.32
CA MET A 115 -1.30 14.86 -12.36
C MET A 115 0.11 14.24 -12.41
N PRO A 116 0.35 13.11 -11.74
CA PRO A 116 1.60 12.38 -11.86
C PRO A 116 1.86 11.93 -13.31
N ASP A 117 3.11 12.02 -13.74
CA ASP A 117 3.54 11.51 -15.05
C ASP A 117 3.96 10.03 -14.99
N GLU A 118 4.38 9.50 -16.13
CA GLU A 118 4.82 8.10 -16.25
C GLU A 118 6.04 7.75 -15.39
N LYS A 119 6.91 8.73 -15.08
CA LYS A 119 8.12 8.50 -14.27
C LYS A 119 7.83 8.45 -12.77
N PHE A 120 6.64 8.90 -12.36
CA PHE A 120 6.16 8.75 -10.99
C PHE A 120 5.97 7.28 -10.61
N TYR A 121 5.59 6.44 -11.57
CA TYR A 121 5.32 5.03 -11.39
C TYR A 121 6.61 4.23 -11.54
N PHE A 122 6.96 3.44 -10.52
CA PHE A 122 8.11 2.55 -10.62
C PHE A 122 7.88 1.52 -11.73
N ALA A 123 8.87 1.38 -12.61
CA ALA A 123 8.94 0.35 -13.64
C ALA A 123 10.05 -0.63 -13.25
N GLU A 124 9.65 -1.89 -13.04
CA GLU A 124 10.56 -3.02 -12.76
C GLU A 124 11.56 -3.25 -13.90
#